data_AF-A0A968D194-F1
#
_entry.id   AF-A0A968D194-F1
#
_cell.length_a   1.000
_cell.length_b   1.000
_cell.length_c   1.000
_cell.angle_alpha   90.00
_cell.angle_beta   90.00
_cell.angle_gamma   90.00
#
_symmetry.space_group_name_H-M   'P 1'
#
loop_
_entity.id
_entity.type
_entity.pdbx_description
1 polymer ?
#
loop_
_entity_poly.entity_id
_entity_poly.type
_entity_poly.pdbx_seq_one_letter_code
_entity_poly.pdbx_strand_id
1 'polypeptide(L)'
;MERPQNCVIVIFGASGDLTKRKLVPALYDLYKRKLMPDSFAVLGIGRTRLDDDSFRDNMRESIKTFGHNDQVESSDEHQFLQRLYYLPIDTKSAEDYPKIKTKLESVNQEQNTGGNYLFYMSTPP
;
A
#
# COMPACT_ATOMS: atom_id res chain seq x y z
N MET A 1 -19.86 -13.12 6.44
CA MET A 1 -18.90 -12.06 6.80
C MET A 1 -19.03 -11.00 5.71
N GLU A 2 -19.34 -9.77 6.06
CA GLU A 2 -19.60 -8.69 5.09
C GLU A 2 -18.27 -8.26 4.45
N ARG A 3 -18.25 -8.11 3.12
CA ARG A 3 -17.02 -7.66 2.43
C ARG A 3 -16.84 -6.16 2.64
N PRO A 4 -15.62 -5.70 2.96
CA PRO A 4 -15.36 -4.27 3.11
C PRO A 4 -15.57 -3.53 1.78
N GLN A 5 -15.94 -2.25 1.87
CA GLN A 5 -16.08 -1.38 0.71
C GLN A 5 -14.73 -1.15 0.02
N ASN A 6 -14.76 -0.97 -1.30
CA ASN A 6 -13.59 -0.60 -2.10
C ASN A 6 -12.93 0.66 -1.53
N CYS A 7 -11.59 0.69 -1.50
CA CYS A 7 -10.85 1.83 -0.96
C CYS A 7 -9.38 1.89 -1.41
N VAL A 8 -8.77 3.06 -1.27
CA VAL A 8 -7.30 3.21 -1.24
C VAL A 8 -6.84 3.30 0.20
N ILE A 9 -5.89 2.45 0.58
CA ILE A 9 -5.25 2.46 1.90
C ILE A 9 -3.98 3.31 1.78
N VAL A 10 -3.94 4.44 2.48
CA VAL A 10 -2.81 5.35 2.48
C VAL A 10 -1.97 5.11 3.73
N ILE A 11 -0.69 4.78 3.55
CA ILE A 11 0.23 4.52 4.66
C ILE A 11 1.28 5.63 4.71
N PHE A 12 1.17 6.52 5.70
CA PHE A 12 2.24 7.46 6.00
C PHE A 12 3.36 6.75 6.75
N GLY A 13 4.62 7.01 6.37
CA GLY A 13 5.76 6.26 6.88
C GLY A 13 5.93 4.90 6.20
N ALA A 14 5.51 4.78 4.93
CA ALA A 14 5.50 3.50 4.21
C ALA A 14 6.89 2.88 4.01
N SER A 15 7.96 3.67 4.03
CA SER A 15 9.33 3.16 3.96
C SER A 15 9.86 2.61 5.31
N GLY A 16 9.11 2.79 6.40
CA GLY A 16 9.49 2.43 7.76
C GLY A 16 9.35 0.94 8.11
N ASP A 17 9.86 0.58 9.29
CA ASP A 17 9.95 -0.80 9.76
C ASP A 17 8.58 -1.45 9.99
N LEU A 18 7.62 -0.72 10.57
CA LEU A 18 6.28 -1.24 10.84
C LEU A 18 5.55 -1.65 9.55
N THR A 19 5.67 -0.83 8.50
CA THR A 19 5.07 -1.12 7.19
C THR A 19 5.63 -2.42 6.61
N LYS A 20 6.96 -2.57 6.64
CA LYS A 20 7.68 -3.73 6.10
C LYS A 20 7.46 -5.01 6.92
N ARG A 21 7.36 -4.92 8.23
CA ARG A 21 7.30 -6.11 9.09
C ARG A 21 5.89 -6.57 9.42
N LYS A 22 4.91 -5.68 9.30
CA LYS A 22 3.53 -5.96 9.74
C LYS A 22 2.48 -5.55 8.73
N LEU A 23 2.43 -4.29 8.30
CA LEU A 23 1.29 -3.80 7.53
C LEU A 23 1.17 -4.47 6.16
N VAL A 24 2.23 -4.46 5.36
CA VAL A 24 2.20 -5.06 4.02
C VAL A 24 2.06 -6.59 4.07
N PRO A 25 2.82 -7.33 4.92
CA PRO A 25 2.59 -8.76 5.08
C PRO A 25 1.15 -9.10 5.50
N ALA A 26 0.55 -8.35 6.43
CA ALA A 26 -0.83 -8.57 6.85
C ALA A 26 -1.85 -8.27 5.74
N LEU A 27 -1.64 -7.20 4.96
CA LEU A 27 -2.50 -6.88 3.80
C LEU A 27 -2.41 -7.96 2.73
N TYR A 28 -1.23 -8.52 2.49
CA TYR A 28 -1.05 -9.65 1.58
C TYR A 28 -1.76 -10.91 2.10
N ASP A 29 -1.68 -11.21 3.39
CA ASP A 29 -2.42 -12.34 3.98
C ASP A 29 -3.94 -12.15 3.87
N LEU A 30 -4.45 -10.94 4.09
CA LEU A 30 -5.87 -10.62 3.88
C LEU A 30 -6.27 -10.78 2.40
N TYR A 31 -5.41 -10.37 1.49
CA TYR A 31 -5.60 -10.53 0.05
C TYR A 31 -5.71 -12.02 -0.34
N LYS A 32 -4.75 -12.85 0.08
CA LYS A 32 -4.76 -14.31 -0.17
C LYS A 32 -6.00 -14.99 0.39
N ARG A 33 -6.48 -14.53 1.55
CA ARG A 33 -7.69 -15.05 2.20
C ARG A 33 -8.98 -14.52 1.60
N LYS A 34 -8.92 -13.68 0.55
CA LYS A 34 -10.08 -13.04 -0.10
C LYS A 34 -10.93 -12.22 0.88
N LEU A 35 -10.27 -11.58 1.84
CA LEU A 35 -10.87 -10.71 2.87
C LEU A 35 -10.72 -9.22 2.54
N MET A 36 -9.99 -8.89 1.48
CA MET A 36 -9.90 -7.53 0.94
C MET A 36 -11.11 -7.21 0.04
N PRO A 37 -11.42 -5.91 -0.18
CA PRO A 37 -12.41 -5.52 -1.19
C PRO A 37 -12.04 -6.04 -2.58
N ASP A 38 -13.02 -6.15 -3.47
CA ASP A 38 -12.79 -6.57 -4.85
C ASP A 38 -11.89 -5.57 -5.61
N SER A 39 -12.02 -4.27 -5.29
CA SER A 39 -11.14 -3.22 -5.78
C SER A 39 -10.49 -2.47 -4.62
N PHE A 40 -9.17 -2.58 -4.52
CA PHE A 40 -8.37 -1.81 -3.56
C PHE A 40 -7.00 -1.46 -4.12
N ALA A 41 -6.38 -0.47 -3.49
CA ALA A 41 -5.00 -0.07 -3.72
C ALA A 41 -4.32 0.32 -2.41
N VAL A 42 -2.99 0.29 -2.37
CA VAL A 42 -2.20 0.82 -1.26
C VAL A 42 -1.30 1.94 -1.79
N LEU A 43 -1.42 3.12 -1.21
CA LEU A 43 -0.54 4.25 -1.49
C LEU A 43 0.40 4.47 -0.29
N GLY A 44 1.66 4.12 -0.46
CA GLY A 44 2.72 4.44 0.48
C GLY A 44 3.19 5.87 0.34
N ILE A 45 3.34 6.58 1.47
CA ILE A 45 3.88 7.93 1.52
C ILE A 45 5.08 7.95 2.46
N GLY A 46 6.18 8.57 2.03
CA GLY A 46 7.38 8.71 2.85
C GLY A 46 8.40 9.66 2.27
N ARG A 47 9.44 9.98 3.05
CA ARG A 47 10.52 10.90 2.62
C ARG A 47 11.56 10.21 1.73
N THR A 48 11.68 8.90 1.84
CA THR A 48 12.63 8.12 1.02
C THR A 48 12.23 8.26 -0.44
N ARG A 49 13.17 8.67 -1.29
CA ARG A 49 12.95 8.77 -2.74
C ARG A 49 12.95 7.36 -3.35
N LEU A 50 11.77 6.85 -3.63
CA LEU A 50 11.51 5.58 -4.31
C LEU A 50 10.46 5.84 -5.39
N ASP A 51 10.51 5.06 -6.47
CA ASP A 51 9.41 4.93 -7.42
C ASP A 51 8.52 3.73 -7.03
N ASP A 52 7.44 3.53 -7.79
CA ASP A 52 6.48 2.45 -7.57
C ASP A 52 7.18 1.07 -7.65
N ASP A 53 8.08 0.87 -8.61
CA ASP A 53 8.76 -0.43 -8.81
C ASP A 53 9.77 -0.76 -7.71
N SER A 54 10.59 0.22 -7.31
CA SER A 54 11.50 0.05 -6.17
C SER A 54 10.73 -0.19 -4.88
N PHE A 55 9.57 0.43 -4.70
CA PHE A 55 8.72 0.16 -3.55
C PHE A 55 8.16 -1.26 -3.58
N ARG A 56 7.67 -1.73 -4.74
CA ARG A 56 7.16 -3.09 -4.93
C ARG A 56 8.22 -4.15 -4.66
N ASP A 57 9.45 -3.94 -5.13
CA ASP A 57 10.55 -4.88 -4.88
C ASP A 57 10.89 -4.96 -3.37
N ASN A 58 10.93 -3.81 -2.68
CA ASN A 58 11.11 -3.79 -1.23
C ASN A 58 9.96 -4.53 -0.49
N MET A 59 8.73 -4.36 -0.97
CA MET A 59 7.55 -5.00 -0.37
C MET A 59 7.49 -6.50 -0.68
N ARG A 60 7.97 -6.93 -1.85
CA ARG A 60 8.14 -8.34 -2.21
C ARG A 60 9.04 -9.04 -1.20
N GLU A 61 10.22 -8.49 -0.94
CA GLU A 61 11.17 -9.08 0.01
C GLU A 61 10.63 -9.05 1.45
N SER A 62 9.88 -8.01 1.81
CA SER A 62 9.15 -7.94 3.08
C SER A 62 8.12 -9.06 3.23
N ILE A 63 7.32 -9.33 2.19
CA ILE A 63 6.32 -10.41 2.20
C ILE A 63 7.01 -11.77 2.35
N LYS A 64 8.10 -12.02 1.62
CA LYS A 64 8.86 -13.27 1.73
C LYS A 64 9.49 -13.47 3.12
N THR A 65 9.95 -12.39 3.74
CA THR A 65 10.69 -12.45 5.01
C THR A 65 9.76 -12.53 6.22
N PHE A 66 8.63 -11.80 6.19
CA PHE A 66 7.76 -11.61 7.37
C PHE A 66 6.34 -12.17 7.18
N GLY A 67 5.99 -12.62 5.98
CA GLY A 67 4.72 -13.30 5.71
C GLY A 67 4.61 -14.63 6.44
N HIS A 68 3.39 -15.05 6.75
CA HIS A 68 3.12 -16.29 7.52
C HIS A 68 2.82 -17.49 6.60
N ASN A 69 2.98 -17.32 5.30
CA ASN A 69 2.56 -18.29 4.29
C ASN A 69 3.77 -18.93 3.61
N ASP A 70 3.98 -20.23 3.85
CA ASP A 70 5.07 -21.04 3.27
C ASP A 70 4.98 -21.23 1.74
N GLN A 71 3.88 -20.81 1.13
CA GLN A 71 3.69 -20.81 -0.33
C GLN A 71 3.32 -19.42 -0.81
N VAL A 72 4.34 -18.66 -1.21
CA VAL A 72 4.18 -17.49 -2.07
C VAL A 72 3.95 -18.02 -3.48
N GLU A 73 2.69 -18.23 -3.86
CA GLU A 73 2.37 -18.45 -5.28
C GLU A 73 2.72 -17.17 -6.03
N SER A 74 3.62 -17.28 -7.01
CA SER A 74 4.20 -16.11 -7.69
C SER A 74 3.17 -15.24 -8.41
N SER A 75 2.05 -15.82 -8.84
CA SER A 75 0.96 -15.09 -9.52
C SER A 75 0.18 -14.18 -8.58
N ASP A 76 -0.18 -14.66 -7.39
CA ASP A 76 -0.94 -13.89 -6.40
C ASP A 76 -0.10 -12.76 -5.82
N GLU A 77 1.17 -13.03 -5.53
CA GLU A 77 2.13 -12.02 -5.09
C GLU A 77 2.26 -10.91 -6.13
N HIS A 78 2.48 -11.28 -7.40
CA HIS A 78 2.64 -10.29 -8.48
C HIS A 78 1.40 -9.41 -8.61
N GLN A 79 0.19 -9.99 -8.61
CA GLN A 79 -1.06 -9.23 -8.68
C GLN A 79 -1.26 -8.29 -7.49
N PHE A 80 -0.91 -8.74 -6.28
CA PHE A 80 -0.96 -7.89 -5.09
C PHE A 80 0.00 -6.71 -5.20
N LEU A 81 1.25 -6.97 -5.61
CA LEU A 81 2.28 -5.93 -5.73
C LEU A 81 1.91 -4.85 -6.76
N GLN A 82 1.19 -5.20 -7.84
CA GLN A 82 0.70 -4.20 -8.81
C GLN A 82 -0.28 -3.20 -8.20
N ARG A 83 -0.91 -3.52 -7.07
CA ARG A 83 -1.82 -2.63 -6.32
C ARG A 83 -1.08 -1.69 -5.35
N LEU A 84 0.24 -1.83 -5.23
CA LEU A 84 1.08 -0.98 -4.40
C LEU A 84 1.64 0.17 -5.23
N TYR A 85 1.48 1.38 -4.70
CA TYR A 85 2.00 2.63 -5.22
C TYR A 85 2.78 3.35 -4.13
N TYR A 86 3.67 4.24 -4.52
CA TYR A 86 4.47 5.04 -3.63
C TYR A 86 4.56 6.49 -4.10
N LEU A 87 4.58 7.41 -3.15
CA LEU A 87 4.74 8.83 -3.41
C LEU A 87 5.76 9.42 -2.42
N PRO A 88 6.95 9.82 -2.90
CA PRO A 88 7.91 10.51 -2.06
C PRO A 88 7.42 11.94 -1.77
N ILE A 89 7.22 12.25 -0.49
CA ILE A 89 6.76 13.55 -0.01
C ILE A 89 7.53 13.97 1.24
N ASP A 90 7.83 15.26 1.34
CA ASP A 90 8.18 15.88 2.60
C ASP A 90 6.91 16.33 3.34
N THR A 91 6.55 15.62 4.40
CA THR A 91 5.37 15.93 5.22
C THR A 91 5.47 17.27 5.96
N LYS A 92 6.66 17.88 6.01
CA LYS A 92 6.88 19.23 6.54
C LYS A 92 6.63 20.33 5.50
N SER A 93 6.57 19.99 4.22
CA SER A 93 6.28 20.93 3.14
C SER A 93 4.79 20.93 2.83
N ALA A 94 4.11 22.04 3.12
CA ALA A 94 2.70 22.22 2.76
C ALA A 94 2.47 22.12 1.23
N GLU A 95 3.48 22.46 0.43
CA GLU A 95 3.43 22.44 -1.03
C GLU A 95 3.39 21.03 -1.62
N ASP A 96 3.75 20.00 -0.83
CA ASP A 96 3.74 18.61 -1.29
C ASP A 96 2.37 17.94 -1.12
N TYR A 97 1.51 18.42 -0.22
CA TYR A 97 0.20 17.81 0.04
C TYR A 97 -0.73 17.77 -1.18
N PRO A 98 -0.78 18.79 -2.06
CA PRO A 98 -1.53 18.70 -3.31
C PRO A 98 -1.15 17.50 -4.18
N LYS A 99 0.11 17.05 -4.14
CA LYS A 99 0.58 15.87 -4.89
C LYS A 99 -0.09 14.58 -4.40
N ILE A 100 -0.41 14.49 -3.10
CA ILE A 100 -1.15 13.36 -2.52
C ILE A 100 -2.51 13.25 -3.17
N LYS A 101 -3.24 14.37 -3.26
CA LYS A 101 -4.56 14.41 -3.89
C LYS A 101 -4.49 13.94 -5.34
N THR A 102 -3.56 14.50 -6.13
CA THR A 102 -3.39 14.10 -7.54
C THR A 102 -3.08 12.61 -7.69
N LYS A 103 -2.17 12.05 -6.88
CA LYS A 103 -1.84 10.62 -6.94
C LYS A 103 -3.01 9.76 -6.47
N LEU A 104 -3.75 10.16 -5.43
CA LEU A 104 -4.95 9.45 -4.98
C LEU A 104 -6.04 9.40 -6.04
N GLU A 105 -6.32 10.52 -6.72
CA GLU A 105 -7.30 10.56 -7.80
C GLU A 105 -6.88 9.64 -8.95
N SER A 106 -5.59 9.65 -9.33
CA SER A 106 -5.03 8.75 -10.34
C SER A 106 -5.21 7.27 -9.95
N VAL A 107 -4.80 6.89 -8.73
CA VAL A 107 -4.89 5.51 -8.23
C VAL A 107 -6.34 5.06 -8.10
N ASN A 108 -7.22 5.93 -7.62
CA ASN A 108 -8.64 5.64 -7.49
C ASN A 108 -9.30 5.37 -8.85
N GLN A 109 -8.94 6.11 -9.89
CA GLN A 109 -9.41 5.88 -11.25
C GLN A 109 -8.84 4.59 -11.85
N GLU A 110 -7.53 4.37 -11.70
CA GLU A 110 -6.84 3.18 -12.23
C GLU A 110 -7.35 1.88 -11.62
N GLN A 111 -7.64 1.88 -10.31
CA GLN A 111 -8.07 0.69 -9.57
C GLN A 111 -9.58 0.64 -9.31
N ASN A 112 -10.34 1.64 -9.77
CA ASN A 112 -11.79 1.78 -9.60
C ASN A 112 -12.25 1.61 -8.12
N THR A 113 -11.60 2.33 -7.20
CA THR A 113 -11.82 2.15 -5.74
C THR A 113 -13.01 2.93 -5.18
N GLY A 114 -13.73 3.70 -6.01
CA GLY A 114 -14.97 4.37 -5.61
C GLY A 114 -14.80 5.59 -4.67
N GLY A 115 -13.57 6.08 -4.48
CA GLY A 115 -13.29 7.33 -3.75
C GLY A 115 -13.21 7.21 -2.23
N ASN A 116 -13.25 6.00 -1.66
CA ASN A 116 -13.03 5.81 -0.22
C ASN A 116 -11.53 5.74 0.10
N TYR A 117 -11.09 6.46 1.14
CA TYR A 117 -9.70 6.52 1.54
C TYR A 117 -9.54 6.19 3.03
N LEU A 118 -8.63 5.25 3.34
CA LEU A 118 -8.26 4.89 4.71
C LEU A 118 -6.83 5.39 4.97
N PHE A 119 -6.65 6.29 5.93
CA PHE A 119 -5.33 6.82 6.27
C PHE A 119 -4.76 6.12 7.51
N TYR A 120 -3.60 5.48 7.35
CA TYR A 120 -2.83 4.88 8.43
C TYR A 120 -1.57 5.72 8.71
N MET A 121 -1.47 6.29 9.91
CA MET A 121 -0.33 7.12 10.31
C MET A 121 0.73 6.27 11.02
N SER A 122 1.61 5.63 10.25
CA SER A 122 2.76 4.87 10.77
C SER A 122 3.99 5.76 10.94
N THR A 123 3.80 6.95 11.53
CA THR A 123 4.85 7.93 11.82
C THR A 123 5.07 8.05 13.32
N PRO A 124 6.25 8.50 13.78
CA PRO A 124 6.44 8.87 15.19
C PRO A 124 5.42 9.92 15.65
N PRO A 125 5.05 9.93 16.96
CA PRO A 125 4.16 10.93 17.53
C PRO A 125 4.75 12.35 17.52
#